data_AF-A0A9Q1N1T3-F1
#
_entry.id   AF-A0A9Q1N1T3-F1
#
_cell.length_a   1.000
_cell.length_b   1.000
_cell.length_c   1.000
_cell.angle_alpha   90.00
_cell.angle_beta   90.00
_cell.angle_gamma   90.00
#
_symmetry.space_group_name_H-M   'P 1'
#
loop_
_entity.id
_entity.type
_entity.pdbx_description
1 polymer ?
#
loop_
_entity_poly.entity_id
_entity_poly.type
_entity_poly.pdbx_seq_one_letter_code
_entity_poly.pdbx_strand_id
1 'polypeptide(L)'
;MRSRTTFEDKTWTEENLVLNSVEEEQVHVGNMEDDLIKGGLPGQPISNVKFKQYAGYVNVDEKNGRSLFYYFAESASGNASSEPLVLWLNGGPGCSSLGFGALQELGPFGVKPDGKTLYSRRFAWNKVANVLFLESPAGVGFSYSNTTSDYALSGDKRTAEDAYRFLVNWFKRFPHYKGRDFYIMGESYAGFYVPELADIIVKRNMLPATNFKIQFKGIMIGNGIMNDETDNKGQLDFLWSHALISDETHLGLQQHCQSESKRETESKTCQALESSAQTELGNIDIYNIYGPRCSMDDSKSTSSGVQGLKKNGYDPCGEYYVRNYLNLPHVQKALHANLTNLPKPWDGCSNLDWKDSPSSMFPIYRRLIASGLRILLFSGDVDAVVSVTSTRYSISAMNLKVIKPWHAWHDDTKEAGGYMVVYDGLAFATVRGAGHQVPQFQPRRAFTNGSDHEIGVEISGFDPCSADYVDNYLNSVEVQKALNVKDVPHSRDSCNGFIFGSWQDSPHTVLPIFQELMQSGIRVWIYSGDINHMLSVTTNRYAIDKIKTPVKTLWYPWFFQGEVGGYAVEYQNLTFVTVRGSGHFVLSYQPGRALTMFSSFINGTLPPHLH
;
A
#
# COMPACT_ATOMS: atom_id res chain seq x y z
N MET A 1 -18.78 10.57 -38.52
CA MET A 1 -19.00 9.13 -38.33
C MET A 1 -17.70 8.40 -38.62
N ARG A 2 -16.96 8.00 -37.58
CA ARG A 2 -15.76 7.15 -37.71
C ARG A 2 -15.97 5.92 -36.83
N SER A 3 -15.89 4.77 -37.47
CA SER A 3 -16.06 3.42 -36.93
C SER A 3 -15.19 3.21 -35.68
N ARG A 4 -15.83 2.98 -34.53
CA ARG A 4 -15.21 2.31 -33.39
C ARG A 4 -14.91 0.88 -33.84
N THR A 5 -13.66 0.50 -33.95
CA THR A 5 -13.28 -0.92 -33.98
C THR A 5 -13.68 -1.53 -32.64
N THR A 6 -14.85 -2.15 -32.61
CA THR A 6 -15.31 -3.00 -31.52
C THR A 6 -14.39 -4.20 -31.46
N PHE A 7 -13.73 -4.39 -30.33
CA PHE A 7 -13.17 -5.69 -29.98
C PHE A 7 -14.39 -6.59 -29.73
N GLU A 8 -14.86 -7.32 -30.76
CA GLU A 8 -15.88 -8.35 -30.59
C GLU A 8 -15.21 -9.53 -29.87
N ASP A 9 -15.20 -9.47 -28.54
CA ASP A 9 -14.93 -10.64 -27.72
C ASP A 9 -16.14 -11.59 -27.86
N LYS A 10 -15.96 -12.70 -28.59
CA LYS A 10 -17.02 -13.69 -28.86
C LYS A 10 -17.56 -14.38 -27.59
N THR A 11 -17.00 -14.10 -26.41
CA THR A 11 -17.52 -14.54 -25.11
C THR A 11 -18.71 -13.69 -24.61
N TRP A 12 -19.03 -12.59 -25.30
CA TRP A 12 -20.12 -11.66 -25.01
C TRP A 12 -21.43 -11.95 -25.77
N THR A 13 -21.82 -13.21 -25.89
CA THR A 13 -23.16 -13.59 -26.38
C THR A 13 -24.03 -14.01 -25.21
N GLU A 14 -25.35 -13.75 -25.29
CA GLU A 14 -26.32 -14.22 -24.28
C GLU A 14 -26.16 -15.73 -24.00
N GLU A 15 -25.78 -16.51 -25.02
CA GLU A 15 -25.53 -17.95 -24.93
C GLU A 15 -24.32 -18.36 -24.08
N ASN A 16 -23.32 -17.48 -23.90
CA ASN A 16 -22.10 -17.74 -23.14
C ASN A 16 -22.15 -17.21 -21.68
N LEU A 17 -23.22 -16.50 -21.30
CA LEU A 17 -23.49 -16.05 -19.94
C LEU A 17 -24.10 -17.18 -19.11
N VAL A 18 -23.34 -18.25 -18.87
CA VAL A 18 -23.74 -19.31 -17.92
C VAL A 18 -23.58 -18.76 -16.50
N LEU A 19 -24.60 -18.07 -16.02
CA LEU A 19 -24.74 -17.73 -14.60
C LEU A 19 -25.74 -18.71 -14.00
N ASN A 20 -25.39 -19.34 -12.87
CA ASN A 20 -26.37 -20.09 -12.09
C ASN A 20 -27.56 -19.18 -11.81
N SER A 21 -28.78 -19.68 -12.04
CA SER A 21 -30.00 -19.00 -11.66
C SER A 21 -29.95 -18.79 -10.15
N VAL A 22 -29.79 -17.54 -9.72
CA VAL A 22 -30.16 -17.18 -8.35
C VAL A 22 -31.68 -17.14 -8.43
N GLU A 23 -32.34 -18.24 -8.07
CA GLU A 23 -33.76 -18.16 -7.76
C GLU A 23 -33.90 -17.02 -6.75
N GLU A 24 -34.75 -16.03 -7.07
CA GLU A 24 -35.14 -14.99 -6.12
C GLU A 24 -35.98 -15.64 -5.01
N GLU A 25 -35.37 -16.48 -4.18
CA GLU A 25 -35.97 -16.91 -2.94
C GLU A 25 -36.34 -15.65 -2.15
N GLN A 26 -37.56 -15.63 -1.60
CA GLN A 26 -38.03 -14.56 -0.72
C GLN A 26 -37.27 -14.64 0.61
N VAL A 27 -35.99 -14.28 0.59
CA VAL A 27 -35.17 -14.16 1.79
C VAL A 27 -35.77 -13.06 2.65
N HIS A 28 -36.05 -13.37 3.92
CA HIS A 28 -36.51 -12.37 4.88
C HIS A 28 -35.34 -11.43 5.23
N VAL A 29 -35.33 -10.23 4.64
CA VAL A 29 -34.13 -9.37 4.71
C VAL A 29 -34.12 -8.42 5.90
N GLY A 30 -35.16 -8.33 6.73
CA GLY A 30 -35.23 -7.38 7.86
C GLY A 30 -35.25 -5.90 7.44
N ASN A 31 -35.29 -4.98 8.42
CA ASN A 31 -35.35 -3.54 8.18
C ASN A 31 -34.00 -2.85 8.49
N MET A 32 -33.69 -1.74 7.82
CA MET A 32 -32.44 -1.01 8.07
C MET A 32 -32.35 -0.42 9.50
N GLU A 33 -33.49 -0.13 10.12
CA GLU A 33 -33.57 0.46 11.46
C GLU A 33 -33.05 -0.50 12.54
N ASP A 34 -33.10 -1.81 12.29
CA ASP A 34 -32.60 -2.84 13.19
C ASP A 34 -31.07 -2.82 13.26
N ASP A 35 -30.41 -2.43 12.17
CA ASP A 35 -28.95 -2.33 12.06
C ASP A 35 -28.40 -0.99 12.57
N LEU A 36 -29.25 -0.03 12.91
CA LEU A 36 -28.82 1.30 13.35
C LEU A 36 -27.99 1.21 14.63
N ILE A 37 -26.79 1.79 14.63
CA ILE A 37 -25.93 1.92 15.82
C ILE A 37 -26.47 3.07 16.68
N LYS A 38 -27.42 2.76 17.56
CA LYS A 38 -28.09 3.75 18.42
C LYS A 38 -27.10 4.40 19.39
N GLY A 39 -26.98 5.73 19.31
CA GLY A 39 -26.03 6.50 20.12
C GLY A 39 -24.59 6.52 19.58
N GLY A 40 -24.33 5.85 18.45
CA GLY A 40 -23.02 5.76 17.83
C GLY A 40 -22.10 4.71 18.45
N LEU A 41 -20.90 4.59 17.89
CA LEU A 41 -19.90 3.65 18.36
C LEU A 41 -19.41 4.03 19.77
N PRO A 42 -19.25 3.07 20.70
CA PRO A 42 -18.76 3.38 22.03
C PRO A 42 -17.38 4.05 21.99
N GLY A 43 -17.20 5.10 22.79
CA GLY A 43 -15.94 5.85 22.79
C GLY A 43 -15.74 6.78 21.58
N GLN A 44 -16.70 6.90 20.66
CA GLN A 44 -16.65 7.90 19.60
C GLN A 44 -16.82 9.33 20.14
N PRO A 45 -16.21 10.35 19.51
CA PRO A 45 -16.45 11.74 19.87
C PRO A 45 -17.95 12.11 19.73
N ILE A 46 -18.53 12.70 20.79
CA ILE A 46 -19.96 13.02 20.85
C ILE A 46 -20.27 14.35 20.12
N SER A 47 -19.36 15.31 20.17
CA SER A 47 -19.49 16.54 19.38
C SER A 47 -19.14 16.25 17.91
N ASN A 48 -20.02 16.66 16.99
CA ASN A 48 -19.80 16.73 15.53
C ASN A 48 -20.03 15.47 14.67
N VAL A 49 -20.59 14.37 15.18
CA VAL A 49 -21.03 13.25 14.32
C VAL A 49 -22.45 13.51 13.81
N LYS A 50 -22.58 13.94 12.55
CA LYS A 50 -23.86 14.31 11.90
C LYS A 50 -24.33 13.31 10.83
N PHE A 51 -23.80 12.10 10.82
CA PHE A 51 -24.16 11.03 9.89
C PHE A 51 -24.59 9.78 10.67
N LYS A 52 -25.45 8.96 10.06
CA LYS A 52 -25.87 7.69 10.66
C LYS A 52 -24.86 6.59 10.37
N GLN A 53 -24.84 5.60 11.25
CA GLN A 53 -23.99 4.43 11.14
C GLN A 53 -24.85 3.18 11.37
N TYR A 54 -24.61 2.16 10.58
CA TYR A 54 -25.33 0.90 10.62
C TYR A 54 -24.33 -0.24 10.66
N ALA A 55 -24.65 -1.32 11.36
CA ALA A 55 -23.87 -2.54 11.34
C ALA A 55 -24.79 -3.73 11.55
N GLY A 56 -24.39 -4.88 11.03
CA GLY A 56 -25.18 -6.09 11.21
C GLY A 56 -24.84 -7.13 10.16
N TYR A 57 -25.75 -8.09 10.01
CA TYR A 57 -25.57 -9.26 9.19
C TYR A 57 -26.56 -9.30 8.03
N VAL A 58 -26.07 -9.68 6.87
CA VAL A 58 -26.89 -10.02 5.71
C VAL A 58 -26.61 -11.48 5.35
N ASN A 59 -27.68 -12.28 5.29
CA ASN A 59 -27.62 -13.68 4.91
C ASN A 59 -27.37 -13.82 3.40
N VAL A 60 -26.45 -14.71 3.03
CA VAL A 60 -26.07 -15.00 1.63
C VAL A 60 -26.34 -16.47 1.25
N ASP A 61 -26.56 -17.34 2.23
CA ASP A 61 -26.92 -18.76 2.07
C ASP A 61 -27.75 -19.21 3.29
N GLU A 62 -29.07 -19.28 3.13
CA GLU A 62 -29.98 -19.69 4.21
C GLU A 62 -29.75 -21.15 4.62
N LYS A 63 -29.47 -22.02 3.65
CA LYS A 63 -29.30 -23.46 3.87
C LYS A 63 -28.11 -23.75 4.79
N ASN A 64 -26.98 -23.08 4.55
CA ASN A 64 -25.78 -23.27 5.36
C ASN A 64 -25.70 -22.30 6.55
N GLY A 65 -26.64 -21.34 6.65
CA GLY A 65 -26.63 -20.28 7.65
C GLY A 65 -25.42 -19.36 7.50
N ARG A 66 -25.04 -19.04 6.26
CA ARG A 66 -23.89 -18.17 5.96
C ARG A 66 -24.35 -16.72 5.92
N SER A 67 -23.70 -15.88 6.73
CA SER A 67 -24.00 -14.45 6.81
C SER A 67 -22.73 -13.62 6.85
N LEU A 68 -22.74 -12.52 6.09
CA LEU A 68 -21.64 -11.56 6.06
C LEU A 68 -21.98 -10.35 6.93
N PHE A 69 -21.01 -9.94 7.74
CA PHE A 69 -21.05 -8.76 8.57
C PHE A 69 -20.65 -7.52 7.77
N TYR A 70 -21.32 -6.41 8.02
CA TYR A 70 -20.96 -5.12 7.44
C TYR A 70 -20.99 -4.00 8.47
N TYR A 71 -20.21 -2.95 8.21
CA TYR A 71 -20.33 -1.65 8.83
C TYR A 71 -20.55 -0.60 7.75
N PHE A 72 -21.55 0.26 7.92
CA PHE A 72 -21.95 1.27 6.95
C PHE A 72 -21.97 2.64 7.62
N ALA A 73 -21.19 3.57 7.07
CA ALA A 73 -21.20 4.97 7.48
C ALA A 73 -21.82 5.81 6.36
N GLU A 74 -22.94 6.49 6.67
CA GLU A 74 -23.51 7.47 5.76
C GLU A 74 -22.55 8.65 5.54
N SER A 75 -22.80 9.38 4.46
CA SER A 75 -21.96 10.51 4.15
C SER A 75 -22.08 11.64 5.17
N ALA A 76 -20.94 12.21 5.54
CA ALA A 76 -20.81 13.37 6.41
C ALA A 76 -20.96 14.71 5.66
N SER A 77 -21.29 14.73 4.36
CA SER A 77 -21.42 15.96 3.56
C SER A 77 -22.59 16.87 3.98
N GLY A 78 -23.51 16.35 4.80
CA GLY A 78 -24.75 17.01 5.18
C GLY A 78 -25.94 16.64 4.30
N ASN A 79 -25.72 15.95 3.17
CA ASN A 79 -26.79 15.37 2.34
C ASN A 79 -26.42 13.97 1.84
N ALA A 80 -26.41 12.98 2.75
CA ALA A 80 -26.11 11.58 2.44
C ALA A 80 -26.98 11.03 1.29
N SER A 81 -28.22 11.52 1.17
CA SER A 81 -29.14 11.19 0.08
C SER A 81 -28.84 11.88 -1.25
N SER A 82 -27.65 12.41 -1.47
CA SER A 82 -27.20 12.85 -2.80
C SER A 82 -25.87 12.22 -3.21
N GLU A 83 -25.10 11.76 -2.23
CA GLU A 83 -23.78 11.16 -2.40
C GLU A 83 -23.83 9.73 -2.96
N PRO A 84 -22.76 9.29 -3.65
CA PRO A 84 -22.64 7.92 -4.15
C PRO A 84 -22.55 6.89 -3.02
N LEU A 85 -22.77 5.62 -3.37
CA LEU A 85 -22.51 4.47 -2.51
C LEU A 85 -21.20 3.80 -2.93
N VAL A 86 -20.33 3.54 -1.96
CA VAL A 86 -19.04 2.88 -2.15
C VAL A 86 -19.01 1.63 -1.30
N LEU A 87 -18.81 0.47 -1.92
CA LEU A 87 -18.39 -0.75 -1.23
C LEU A 87 -16.87 -0.74 -1.09
N TRP A 88 -16.36 -1.00 0.12
CA TRP A 88 -14.93 -1.17 0.40
C TRP A 88 -14.63 -2.61 0.81
N LEU A 89 -13.59 -3.18 0.19
CA LEU A 89 -13.09 -4.54 0.43
C LEU A 89 -11.58 -4.51 0.73
N ASN A 90 -11.17 -4.90 1.92
CA ASN A 90 -9.77 -5.26 2.17
C ASN A 90 -9.47 -6.67 1.59
N GLY A 91 -8.18 -6.99 1.45
CA GLY A 91 -7.70 -8.22 0.82
C GLY A 91 -7.38 -9.36 1.79
N GLY A 92 -6.10 -9.74 1.85
CA GLY A 92 -5.58 -10.89 2.60
C GLY A 92 -5.05 -11.99 1.67
N PRO A 93 -5.87 -12.96 1.24
CA PRO A 93 -7.31 -13.10 1.45
C PRO A 93 -7.67 -13.34 2.93
N GLY A 94 -8.87 -12.94 3.34
CA GLY A 94 -9.39 -13.19 4.68
C GLY A 94 -9.21 -12.05 5.69
N CYS A 95 -8.87 -10.84 5.26
CA CYS A 95 -8.70 -9.69 6.14
C CYS A 95 -9.95 -8.80 6.21
N SER A 96 -10.16 -8.20 7.38
CA SER A 96 -11.39 -7.46 7.72
C SER A 96 -11.42 -6.04 7.14
N SER A 97 -12.51 -5.74 6.43
CA SER A 97 -12.83 -4.38 5.97
C SER A 97 -13.24 -3.41 7.09
N LEU A 98 -13.75 -3.93 8.20
CA LEU A 98 -14.04 -3.14 9.40
C LEU A 98 -12.74 -2.76 10.12
N GLY A 99 -11.88 -3.75 10.34
CA GLY A 99 -10.64 -3.59 11.09
C GLY A 99 -9.66 -2.65 10.39
N PHE A 100 -9.27 -2.99 9.17
CA PHE A 100 -8.30 -2.21 8.40
C PHE A 100 -8.97 -1.00 7.75
N GLY A 101 -9.87 -1.22 6.78
CA GLY A 101 -10.52 -0.14 6.04
C GLY A 101 -11.21 0.92 6.92
N ALA A 102 -12.16 0.50 7.76
CA ALA A 102 -12.97 1.46 8.52
C ALA A 102 -12.23 2.09 9.70
N LEU A 103 -11.41 1.34 10.44
CA LEU A 103 -10.81 1.80 11.71
C LEU A 103 -9.32 2.16 11.62
N GLN A 104 -8.56 1.66 10.65
CA GLN A 104 -7.14 2.02 10.47
C GLN A 104 -6.89 2.99 9.32
N GLU A 105 -7.71 2.93 8.28
CA GLU A 105 -7.43 3.62 7.01
C GLU A 105 -8.34 4.84 6.80
N LEU A 106 -9.52 4.62 6.21
CA LEU A 106 -10.30 5.64 5.50
C LEU A 106 -11.68 5.91 6.10
N GLY A 107 -12.13 5.13 7.07
CA GLY A 107 -13.43 5.33 7.70
C GLY A 107 -13.52 6.63 8.52
N PRO A 108 -14.68 6.89 9.15
CA PRO A 108 -14.90 8.13 9.89
C PRO A 108 -14.01 8.27 11.14
N PHE A 109 -13.57 7.15 11.72
CA PHE A 109 -12.88 7.12 13.00
C PHE A 109 -11.60 6.30 12.96
N GLY A 110 -10.65 6.62 13.84
CA GLY A 110 -9.54 5.77 14.19
C GLY A 110 -9.56 5.39 15.67
N VAL A 111 -8.94 4.28 16.03
CA VAL A 111 -8.85 3.82 17.43
C VAL A 111 -7.62 4.44 18.09
N LYS A 112 -7.77 4.95 19.32
CA LYS A 112 -6.65 5.51 20.09
C LYS A 112 -5.79 4.40 20.73
N PRO A 113 -4.56 4.72 21.17
CA PRO A 113 -3.67 3.74 21.82
C PRO A 113 -4.24 3.03 23.05
N ASP A 114 -5.27 3.59 23.69
CA ASP A 114 -5.98 2.94 24.81
C ASP A 114 -6.79 1.70 24.39
N GLY A 115 -6.98 1.46 23.08
CA GLY A 115 -7.79 0.38 22.53
C GLY A 115 -9.27 0.46 22.92
N LYS A 116 -9.76 1.63 23.35
CA LYS A 116 -11.08 1.82 23.98
C LYS A 116 -11.83 3.03 23.44
N THR A 117 -11.14 4.09 23.06
CA THR A 117 -11.76 5.32 22.56
C THR A 117 -11.36 5.60 21.12
N LEU A 118 -12.21 6.35 20.42
CA LEU A 118 -12.00 6.70 19.01
C LEU A 118 -11.65 8.18 18.85
N TYR A 119 -11.05 8.53 17.72
CA TYR A 119 -10.84 9.89 17.25
C TYR A 119 -11.40 10.06 15.84
N SER A 120 -11.88 11.25 15.49
CA SER A 120 -12.38 11.55 14.14
C SER A 120 -11.23 11.72 13.14
N ARG A 121 -11.35 11.12 11.95
CA ARG A 121 -10.35 11.26 10.89
C ARG A 121 -10.62 12.51 10.05
N ARG A 122 -9.57 13.31 9.84
CA ARG A 122 -9.65 14.52 8.99
C ARG A 122 -9.94 14.19 7.53
N PHE A 123 -9.42 13.07 7.02
CA PHE A 123 -9.52 12.68 5.61
C PHE A 123 -10.39 11.43 5.42
N ALA A 124 -11.44 11.30 6.23
CA ALA A 124 -12.39 10.20 6.12
C ALA A 124 -13.13 10.24 4.77
N TRP A 125 -13.18 9.11 4.07
CA TRP A 125 -13.81 9.03 2.74
C TRP A 125 -15.32 9.20 2.79
N ASN A 126 -15.96 8.92 3.92
CA ASN A 126 -17.38 9.17 4.08
C ASN A 126 -17.74 10.67 4.03
N LYS A 127 -16.77 11.60 3.98
CA LYS A 127 -17.04 13.02 3.71
C LYS A 127 -17.67 13.28 2.32
N VAL A 128 -17.48 12.39 1.36
CA VAL A 128 -17.94 12.56 -0.04
C VAL A 128 -18.65 11.32 -0.60
N ALA A 129 -18.92 10.32 0.24
CA ALA A 129 -19.60 9.10 -0.15
C ALA A 129 -20.30 8.45 1.06
N ASN A 130 -21.28 7.60 0.79
CA ASN A 130 -21.77 6.62 1.75
C ASN A 130 -20.88 5.38 1.62
N VAL A 131 -20.23 4.94 2.70
CA VAL A 131 -19.18 3.90 2.62
C VAL A 131 -19.60 2.65 3.39
N LEU A 132 -19.66 1.53 2.66
CA LEU A 132 -20.05 0.21 3.12
C LEU A 132 -18.81 -0.68 3.21
N PHE A 133 -18.40 -1.05 4.41
CA PHE A 133 -17.28 -1.93 4.69
C PHE A 133 -17.81 -3.34 4.91
N LEU A 134 -17.46 -4.28 4.03
CA LEU A 134 -17.96 -5.65 4.07
C LEU A 134 -16.85 -6.60 4.54
N GLU A 135 -17.07 -7.33 5.63
CA GLU A 135 -16.18 -8.43 6.03
C GLU A 135 -16.50 -9.66 5.20
N SER A 136 -15.63 -9.99 4.25
CA SER A 136 -15.82 -11.11 3.31
C SER A 136 -14.51 -11.88 3.13
N PRO A 137 -14.54 -13.22 3.00
CA PRO A 137 -15.73 -14.10 3.03
C PRO A 137 -16.19 -14.48 4.46
N ALA A 138 -17.14 -15.41 4.55
CA ALA A 138 -17.54 -16.01 5.83
C ALA A 138 -16.33 -16.59 6.58
N GLY A 139 -16.23 -16.26 7.87
CA GLY A 139 -15.10 -16.59 8.74
C GLY A 139 -14.17 -15.41 9.02
N VAL A 140 -14.22 -14.35 8.21
CA VAL A 140 -13.47 -13.10 8.39
C VAL A 140 -14.15 -12.21 9.42
N GLY A 141 -13.40 -11.75 10.41
CA GLY A 141 -13.90 -10.86 11.45
C GLY A 141 -15.15 -11.43 12.13
N PHE A 142 -16.27 -10.73 12.00
CA PHE A 142 -17.57 -11.15 12.54
C PHE A 142 -18.41 -11.98 11.56
N SER A 143 -18.06 -12.07 10.27
CA SER A 143 -18.77 -12.89 9.28
C SER A 143 -18.63 -14.39 9.57
N TYR A 144 -19.68 -15.16 9.32
CA TYR A 144 -19.73 -16.57 9.75
C TYR A 144 -20.59 -17.47 8.87
N SER A 145 -20.46 -18.77 9.10
CA SER A 145 -21.37 -19.83 8.67
C SER A 145 -21.71 -20.75 9.84
N ASN A 146 -22.96 -21.19 9.91
CA ASN A 146 -23.39 -22.24 10.84
C ASN A 146 -22.89 -23.63 10.41
N THR A 147 -22.39 -23.76 9.19
CA THR A 147 -21.93 -25.03 8.61
C THR A 147 -20.41 -25.05 8.56
N THR A 148 -19.77 -25.85 9.42
CA THR A 148 -18.30 -25.89 9.57
C THR A 148 -17.56 -26.19 8.26
N SER A 149 -18.12 -27.01 7.37
CA SER A 149 -17.48 -27.32 6.07
C SER A 149 -17.37 -26.10 5.15
N ASP A 150 -18.16 -25.04 5.35
CA ASP A 150 -18.06 -23.83 4.53
C ASP A 150 -16.69 -23.16 4.64
N TYR A 151 -16.05 -23.22 5.81
CA TYR A 151 -14.75 -22.59 6.01
C TYR A 151 -13.62 -23.28 5.21
N ALA A 152 -13.84 -24.52 4.78
CA ALA A 152 -12.94 -25.29 3.92
C ALA A 152 -13.26 -25.16 2.42
N LEU A 153 -14.20 -24.29 2.05
CA LEU A 153 -14.66 -24.11 0.67
C LEU A 153 -14.50 -22.66 0.19
N SER A 154 -13.73 -21.84 0.92
CA SER A 154 -13.46 -20.45 0.56
C SER A 154 -12.61 -20.38 -0.70
N GLY A 155 -12.84 -19.36 -1.52
CA GLY A 155 -12.20 -19.20 -2.81
C GLY A 155 -12.83 -18.05 -3.57
N ASP A 156 -12.16 -17.59 -4.61
CA ASP A 156 -12.50 -16.39 -5.37
C ASP A 156 -13.94 -16.40 -5.89
N LYS A 157 -14.32 -17.44 -6.65
CA LYS A 157 -15.66 -17.55 -7.25
C LYS A 157 -16.78 -17.49 -6.22
N ARG A 158 -16.64 -18.22 -5.11
CA ARG A 158 -17.68 -18.25 -4.06
C ARG A 158 -17.75 -16.90 -3.35
N THR A 159 -16.61 -16.29 -3.08
CA THR A 159 -16.52 -14.99 -2.42
C THR A 159 -17.19 -13.90 -3.25
N ALA A 160 -16.97 -13.90 -4.56
CA ALA A 160 -17.63 -12.95 -5.48
C ALA A 160 -19.15 -13.16 -5.56
N GLU A 161 -19.63 -14.40 -5.61
CA GLU A 161 -21.07 -14.71 -5.64
C GLU A 161 -21.75 -14.37 -4.29
N ASP A 162 -21.14 -14.70 -3.16
CA ASP A 162 -21.63 -14.35 -1.83
C ASP A 162 -21.68 -12.82 -1.66
N ALA A 163 -20.66 -12.08 -2.13
CA ALA A 163 -20.66 -10.62 -2.11
C ALA A 163 -21.75 -10.01 -3.02
N TYR A 164 -22.03 -10.62 -4.18
CA TYR A 164 -23.14 -10.20 -5.03
C TYR A 164 -24.49 -10.43 -4.35
N ARG A 165 -24.70 -11.61 -3.75
CA ARG A 165 -25.91 -11.94 -2.96
C ARG A 165 -26.08 -10.99 -1.79
N PHE A 166 -24.98 -10.69 -1.09
CA PHE A 166 -24.96 -9.67 -0.04
C PHE A 166 -25.47 -8.34 -0.57
N LEU A 167 -24.95 -7.83 -1.70
CA LEU A 167 -25.40 -6.55 -2.26
C LEU A 167 -26.89 -6.57 -2.62
N VAL A 168 -27.37 -7.61 -3.30
CA VAL A 168 -28.80 -7.75 -3.66
C VAL A 168 -29.68 -7.68 -2.41
N ASN A 169 -29.33 -8.43 -1.37
CA ASN A 169 -30.09 -8.44 -0.11
C ASN A 169 -29.93 -7.12 0.65
N TRP A 170 -28.72 -6.55 0.72
CA TRP A 170 -28.47 -5.27 1.36
C TRP A 170 -29.30 -4.15 0.71
N PHE A 171 -29.40 -4.09 -0.61
CA PHE A 171 -30.26 -3.12 -1.31
C PHE A 171 -31.76 -3.36 -1.09
N LYS A 172 -32.21 -4.60 -0.80
CA LYS A 172 -33.60 -4.84 -0.37
C LYS A 172 -33.85 -4.26 1.03
N ARG A 173 -32.87 -4.36 1.93
CA ARG A 173 -32.91 -3.74 3.29
C ARG A 173 -32.76 -2.21 3.24
N PHE A 174 -31.98 -1.69 2.30
CA PHE A 174 -31.67 -0.28 2.09
C PHE A 174 -32.18 0.23 0.72
N PRO A 175 -33.49 0.19 0.43
CA PRO A 175 -34.03 0.38 -0.92
C PRO A 175 -33.78 1.76 -1.53
N HIS A 176 -33.63 2.80 -0.70
CA HIS A 176 -33.35 4.17 -1.14
C HIS A 176 -31.92 4.37 -1.69
N TYR A 177 -31.03 3.38 -1.52
CA TYR A 177 -29.70 3.37 -2.14
C TYR A 177 -29.68 2.68 -3.52
N LYS A 178 -30.72 1.93 -3.93
CA LYS A 178 -30.74 1.17 -5.20
C LYS A 178 -30.51 2.04 -6.44
N GLY A 179 -30.99 3.30 -6.40
CA GLY A 179 -30.83 4.26 -7.50
C GLY A 179 -29.52 5.06 -7.48
N ARG A 180 -28.64 4.84 -6.50
CA ARG A 180 -27.40 5.62 -6.32
C ARG A 180 -26.30 5.14 -7.23
N ASP A 181 -25.49 6.08 -7.71
CA ASP A 181 -24.19 5.73 -8.31
C ASP A 181 -23.40 4.85 -7.35
N PHE A 182 -23.05 3.66 -7.83
CA PHE A 182 -22.39 2.63 -7.03
C PHE A 182 -20.97 2.37 -7.55
N TYR A 183 -20.03 2.30 -6.62
CA TYR A 183 -18.64 2.00 -6.87
C TYR A 183 -18.17 0.86 -5.96
N ILE A 184 -17.25 0.04 -6.48
CA ILE A 184 -16.56 -0.96 -5.68
C ILE A 184 -15.10 -0.54 -5.57
N MET A 185 -14.61 -0.49 -4.35
CA MET A 185 -13.23 -0.12 -4.06
C MET A 185 -12.61 -1.16 -3.14
N GLY A 186 -11.29 -1.29 -3.19
CA GLY A 186 -10.59 -2.20 -2.31
C GLY A 186 -9.08 -2.14 -2.46
N GLU A 187 -8.39 -2.97 -1.68
CA GLU A 187 -6.94 -3.04 -1.69
C GLU A 187 -6.36 -4.46 -1.64
N SER A 188 -5.09 -4.60 -2.00
CA SER A 188 -4.33 -5.85 -1.86
C SER A 188 -4.95 -7.01 -2.67
N TYR A 189 -5.25 -8.15 -2.04
CA TYR A 189 -5.97 -9.26 -2.66
C TYR A 189 -7.36 -8.86 -3.21
N ALA A 190 -7.92 -7.71 -2.81
CA ALA A 190 -9.11 -7.17 -3.46
C ALA A 190 -8.89 -6.77 -4.94
N GLY A 191 -7.64 -6.78 -5.41
CA GLY A 191 -7.32 -6.79 -6.84
C GLY A 191 -7.92 -7.98 -7.62
N PHE A 192 -8.33 -9.04 -6.93
CA PHE A 192 -9.14 -10.14 -7.47
C PHE A 192 -10.61 -9.99 -7.10
N TYR A 193 -10.92 -9.73 -5.82
CA TYR A 193 -12.31 -9.59 -5.37
C TYR A 193 -13.10 -8.52 -6.13
N VAL A 194 -12.49 -7.35 -6.34
CA VAL A 194 -13.17 -6.21 -6.97
C VAL A 194 -13.48 -6.49 -8.44
N PRO A 195 -12.54 -6.93 -9.29
CA PRO A 195 -12.86 -7.27 -10.67
C PRO A 195 -13.88 -8.41 -10.81
N GLU A 196 -13.79 -9.46 -9.99
CA GLU A 196 -14.73 -10.59 -10.09
C GLU A 196 -16.16 -10.19 -9.71
N LEU A 197 -16.33 -9.47 -8.60
CA LEU A 197 -17.64 -8.94 -8.22
C LEU A 197 -18.18 -7.97 -9.28
N ALA A 198 -17.31 -7.10 -9.82
CA ALA A 198 -17.67 -6.20 -10.91
C ALA A 198 -18.14 -6.94 -12.16
N ASP A 199 -17.48 -8.05 -12.53
CA ASP A 199 -17.86 -8.88 -13.68
C ASP A 199 -19.23 -9.53 -13.47
N ILE A 200 -19.53 -10.03 -12.27
CA ILE A 200 -20.86 -10.58 -11.93
C ILE A 200 -21.93 -9.49 -12.06
N ILE A 201 -21.71 -8.30 -11.51
CA ILE A 201 -22.67 -7.18 -11.58
C ILE A 201 -22.93 -6.76 -13.03
N VAL A 202 -21.86 -6.60 -13.82
CA VAL A 202 -21.97 -6.22 -15.24
C VAL A 202 -22.80 -7.26 -15.99
N LYS A 203 -22.48 -8.55 -15.86
CA LYS A 203 -23.20 -9.64 -16.53
C LYS A 203 -24.67 -9.68 -16.11
N ARG A 204 -24.97 -9.57 -14.81
CA ARG A 204 -26.35 -9.59 -14.28
C ARG A 204 -27.16 -8.38 -14.75
N ASN A 205 -26.55 -7.19 -14.83
CA ASN A 205 -27.21 -5.97 -15.32
C ASN A 205 -27.62 -6.04 -16.82
N MET A 206 -26.96 -6.90 -17.60
CA MET A 206 -27.22 -7.10 -19.02
C MET A 206 -28.32 -8.11 -19.33
N LEU A 207 -28.66 -8.99 -18.38
CA LEU A 207 -29.71 -9.98 -18.59
C LEU A 207 -31.08 -9.28 -18.75
N PRO A 208 -31.84 -9.59 -19.83
CA PRO A 208 -33.15 -8.96 -20.10
C PRO A 208 -34.19 -9.20 -18.99
N ALA A 209 -34.11 -10.35 -18.32
CA ALA A 209 -35.06 -10.79 -17.30
C ALA A 209 -34.77 -10.23 -15.89
N THR A 210 -33.73 -9.40 -15.71
CA THR A 210 -33.33 -8.95 -14.36
C THR A 210 -34.11 -7.71 -13.91
N ASN A 211 -34.99 -7.90 -12.92
CA ASN A 211 -35.75 -6.82 -12.24
C ASN A 211 -34.91 -6.01 -11.23
N PHE A 212 -33.67 -6.43 -10.98
CA PHE A 212 -32.75 -5.84 -10.02
C PHE A 212 -31.44 -5.39 -10.70
N LYS A 213 -31.36 -4.11 -11.07
CA LYS A 213 -30.13 -3.51 -11.65
C LYS A 213 -29.42 -2.63 -10.64
N ILE A 214 -28.10 -2.78 -10.55
CA ILE A 214 -27.22 -1.94 -9.73
C ILE A 214 -26.66 -0.83 -10.62
N GLN A 215 -26.75 0.42 -10.18
CA GLN A 215 -26.25 1.61 -10.91
C GLN A 215 -24.71 1.72 -10.83
N PHE A 216 -24.02 0.70 -11.35
CA PHE A 216 -22.59 0.52 -11.22
C PHE A 216 -21.80 1.45 -12.17
N LYS A 217 -20.86 2.23 -11.60
CA LYS A 217 -20.14 3.29 -12.32
C LYS A 217 -18.65 3.05 -12.47
N GLY A 218 -18.03 2.32 -11.56
CA GLY A 218 -16.59 2.09 -11.64
C GLY A 218 -16.00 1.35 -10.46
N ILE A 219 -14.72 1.02 -10.63
CA ILE A 219 -13.88 0.38 -9.63
C ILE A 219 -12.63 1.20 -9.34
N MET A 220 -12.15 1.12 -8.10
CA MET A 220 -10.89 1.72 -7.68
C MET A 220 -10.10 0.76 -6.79
N ILE A 221 -8.87 0.43 -7.15
CA ILE A 221 -8.10 -0.63 -6.48
C ILE A 221 -6.72 -0.09 -6.08
N GLY A 222 -6.43 -0.16 -4.77
CA GLY A 222 -5.17 0.29 -4.17
C GLY A 222 -4.21 -0.87 -3.94
N ASN A 223 -2.97 -0.75 -4.40
CA ASN A 223 -1.92 -1.76 -4.19
C ASN A 223 -2.44 -3.19 -4.45
N GLY A 224 -3.22 -3.36 -5.52
CA GLY A 224 -3.97 -4.59 -5.77
C GLY A 224 -3.26 -5.52 -6.72
N ILE A 225 -3.17 -6.81 -6.36
CA ILE A 225 -2.64 -7.84 -7.24
C ILE A 225 -3.54 -8.01 -8.48
N MET A 226 -2.93 -8.34 -9.62
CA MET A 226 -3.62 -8.50 -10.90
C MET A 226 -3.18 -9.75 -11.66
N ASN A 227 -1.93 -10.15 -11.51
CA ASN A 227 -1.34 -11.27 -12.23
C ASN A 227 -0.07 -11.75 -11.53
N ASP A 228 -0.06 -13.02 -11.14
CA ASP A 228 1.00 -13.61 -10.32
C ASP A 228 2.39 -13.44 -10.96
N GLU A 229 2.52 -13.66 -12.27
CA GLU A 229 3.80 -13.56 -12.97
C GLU A 229 4.38 -12.14 -12.93
N THR A 230 3.60 -11.14 -13.36
CA THR A 230 4.06 -9.76 -13.40
C THR A 230 4.19 -9.15 -12.01
N ASP A 231 3.34 -9.55 -11.07
CA ASP A 231 3.38 -9.06 -9.70
C ASP A 231 4.60 -9.60 -8.93
N ASN A 232 4.90 -10.90 -9.06
CA ASN A 232 6.10 -11.52 -8.50
C ASN A 232 7.37 -10.91 -9.09
N LYS A 233 7.43 -10.77 -10.41
CA LYS A 233 8.57 -10.14 -11.08
C LYS A 233 8.79 -8.71 -10.57
N GLY A 234 7.71 -7.93 -10.49
CA GLY A 234 7.78 -6.54 -10.04
C GLY A 234 8.21 -6.40 -8.59
N GLN A 235 7.77 -7.31 -7.72
CA GLN A 235 8.20 -7.35 -6.32
C GLN A 235 9.70 -7.60 -6.21
N LEU A 236 10.22 -8.63 -6.89
CA LEU A 236 11.67 -8.95 -6.88
C LEU A 236 12.50 -7.77 -7.37
N ASP A 237 12.11 -7.16 -8.49
CA ASP A 237 12.80 -5.99 -9.04
C ASP A 237 12.73 -4.78 -8.09
N PHE A 238 11.61 -4.59 -7.40
CA PHE A 238 11.45 -3.53 -6.41
C PHE A 238 12.36 -3.74 -5.20
N LEU A 239 12.39 -4.94 -4.61
CA LEU A 239 13.27 -5.26 -3.50
C LEU A 239 14.73 -5.00 -3.85
N TRP A 240 15.15 -5.48 -5.03
CA TRP A 240 16.51 -5.30 -5.53
C TRP A 240 16.85 -3.82 -5.77
N SER A 241 15.95 -3.07 -6.43
CA SER A 241 16.22 -1.66 -6.76
C SER A 241 16.27 -0.74 -5.54
N HIS A 242 15.63 -1.15 -4.43
CA HIS A 242 15.63 -0.43 -3.15
C HIS A 242 16.69 -0.94 -2.16
N ALA A 243 17.69 -1.68 -2.66
CA ALA A 243 18.80 -2.22 -1.88
C ALA A 243 18.42 -3.29 -0.84
N LEU A 244 17.21 -3.83 -0.89
CA LEU A 244 16.72 -4.74 0.16
C LEU A 244 17.24 -6.16 0.01
N ILE A 245 17.61 -6.56 -1.21
CA ILE A 245 18.23 -7.85 -1.53
C ILE A 245 19.47 -7.69 -2.41
N SER A 246 20.34 -8.70 -2.39
CA SER A 246 21.57 -8.78 -3.16
C SER A 246 21.32 -9.05 -4.66
N ASP A 247 22.36 -8.86 -5.47
CA ASP A 247 22.32 -9.19 -6.90
C ASP A 247 22.20 -10.70 -7.09
N GLU A 248 22.90 -11.49 -6.27
CA GLU A 248 22.87 -12.95 -6.28
C GLU A 248 21.49 -13.50 -5.92
N THR A 249 20.88 -12.97 -4.85
CA THR A 249 19.53 -13.38 -4.43
C THR A 249 18.49 -12.97 -5.46
N HIS A 250 18.54 -11.75 -6.00
CA HIS A 250 17.62 -11.29 -7.05
C HIS A 250 17.69 -12.16 -8.30
N LEU A 251 18.89 -12.36 -8.85
CA LEU A 251 19.09 -13.18 -10.06
C LEU A 251 18.71 -14.65 -9.82
N GLY A 252 19.07 -15.19 -8.65
CA GLY A 252 18.71 -16.55 -8.26
C GLY A 252 17.20 -16.75 -8.20
N LEU A 253 16.47 -15.83 -7.53
CA LEU A 253 15.01 -15.88 -7.44
C LEU A 253 14.37 -15.78 -8.82
N GLN A 254 14.83 -14.87 -9.67
CA GLN A 254 14.32 -14.76 -11.04
C GLN A 254 14.52 -16.05 -11.85
N GLN A 255 15.67 -16.72 -11.71
CA GLN A 255 15.97 -17.93 -12.47
C GLN A 255 15.24 -19.16 -11.92
N HIS A 256 15.15 -19.30 -10.60
CA HIS A 256 14.70 -20.53 -9.96
C HIS A 256 13.25 -20.50 -9.47
N CYS A 257 12.65 -19.33 -9.21
CA CYS A 257 11.33 -19.21 -8.57
C CYS A 257 10.16 -18.76 -9.48
N GLN A 258 10.38 -18.52 -10.78
CA GLN A 258 9.34 -17.93 -11.66
C GLN A 258 8.23 -18.87 -12.19
N SER A 259 7.98 -20.05 -11.60
CA SER A 259 6.85 -20.91 -12.03
C SER A 259 6.48 -22.00 -11.02
N GLU A 260 5.18 -22.26 -10.87
CA GLU A 260 4.62 -23.41 -10.14
C GLU A 260 4.98 -24.78 -10.76
N SER A 261 5.42 -24.82 -12.03
CA SER A 261 5.64 -26.07 -12.75
C SER A 261 7.02 -26.71 -12.55
N LYS A 262 7.72 -26.41 -11.45
CA LYS A 262 9.14 -26.76 -11.29
C LYS A 262 9.38 -27.98 -10.39
N ARG A 263 10.44 -28.75 -10.72
CA ARG A 263 10.78 -30.05 -10.10
C ARG A 263 11.14 -29.86 -8.61
N GLU A 264 11.01 -30.92 -7.81
CA GLU A 264 11.27 -30.91 -6.34
C GLU A 264 12.65 -30.31 -5.95
N THR A 265 13.68 -30.47 -6.78
CA THR A 265 15.01 -29.87 -6.56
C THR A 265 15.02 -28.35 -6.78
N GLU A 266 14.30 -27.84 -7.77
CA GLU A 266 14.17 -26.39 -8.01
C GLU A 266 13.37 -25.72 -6.90
N SER A 267 12.41 -26.44 -6.31
CA SER A 267 11.66 -25.97 -5.13
C SER A 267 12.57 -25.75 -3.91
N LYS A 268 13.52 -26.67 -3.63
CA LYS A 268 14.48 -26.49 -2.52
C LYS A 268 15.43 -25.32 -2.74
N THR A 269 15.94 -25.15 -3.96
CA THR A 269 16.79 -24.00 -4.31
C THR A 269 16.01 -22.69 -4.16
N CYS A 270 14.76 -22.66 -4.62
CA CYS A 270 13.91 -21.49 -4.46
C CYS A 270 13.66 -21.15 -2.97
N GLN A 271 13.30 -22.13 -2.14
CA GLN A 271 13.11 -21.95 -0.70
C GLN A 271 14.36 -21.42 0.00
N ALA A 272 15.56 -21.89 -0.40
CA ALA A 272 16.82 -21.38 0.13
C ALA A 272 17.05 -19.91 -0.25
N LEU A 273 16.76 -19.54 -1.50
CA LEU A 273 16.86 -18.16 -1.99
C LEU A 273 15.83 -17.23 -1.34
N GLU A 274 14.61 -17.69 -1.11
CA GLU A 274 13.58 -16.96 -0.35
C GLU A 274 14.05 -16.72 1.10
N SER A 275 14.67 -17.73 1.71
CA SER A 275 15.25 -17.61 3.05
C SER A 275 16.42 -16.61 3.08
N SER A 276 17.25 -16.60 2.04
CA SER A 276 18.30 -15.59 1.85
C SER A 276 17.69 -14.19 1.73
N ALA A 277 16.67 -14.01 0.91
CA ALA A 277 15.97 -12.72 0.78
C ALA A 277 15.39 -12.22 2.11
N GLN A 278 14.77 -13.11 2.90
CA GLN A 278 14.26 -12.75 4.23
C GLN A 278 15.37 -12.35 5.21
N THR A 279 16.51 -13.04 5.15
CA THR A 279 17.69 -12.70 5.96
C THR A 279 18.28 -11.35 5.53
N GLU A 280 18.38 -11.12 4.23
CA GLU A 280 18.89 -9.89 3.65
C GLU A 280 17.99 -8.70 3.98
N LEU A 281 16.67 -8.84 3.87
CA LEU A 281 15.67 -7.79 4.19
C LEU A 281 15.89 -7.21 5.59
N GLY A 282 16.16 -8.07 6.56
CA GLY A 282 16.25 -7.71 7.97
C GLY A 282 14.88 -7.37 8.58
N ASN A 283 14.91 -6.74 9.76
CA ASN A 283 13.70 -6.43 10.52
C ASN A 283 13.03 -5.12 10.05
N ILE A 284 12.49 -5.09 8.83
CA ILE A 284 11.73 -3.95 8.27
C ILE A 284 10.24 -4.31 8.06
N ASP A 285 9.38 -3.32 7.95
CA ASP A 285 8.00 -3.53 7.50
C ASP A 285 7.95 -3.53 5.97
N ILE A 286 7.46 -4.62 5.36
CA ILE A 286 7.35 -4.73 3.89
C ILE A 286 6.15 -3.97 3.33
N TYR A 287 5.15 -3.65 4.16
CA TYR A 287 4.02 -2.82 3.75
C TYR A 287 4.42 -1.34 3.65
N ASN A 288 5.51 -0.93 4.30
CA ASN A 288 6.16 0.36 4.09
C ASN A 288 7.65 0.26 4.43
N ILE A 289 8.50 0.15 3.40
CA ILE A 289 9.93 -0.14 3.57
C ILE A 289 10.71 0.96 4.33
N TYR A 290 10.11 2.13 4.55
CA TYR A 290 10.66 3.24 5.35
C TYR A 290 9.89 3.51 6.65
N GLY A 291 8.80 2.77 6.89
CA GLY A 291 8.00 2.86 8.11
C GLY A 291 8.74 2.31 9.33
N PRO A 292 8.38 2.77 10.54
CA PRO A 292 8.76 2.11 11.78
C PRO A 292 7.97 0.80 11.95
N ARG A 293 8.50 -0.13 12.77
CA ARG A 293 7.76 -1.33 13.21
C ARG A 293 7.17 -1.10 14.59
N CYS A 294 6.10 -1.81 14.92
CA CYS A 294 5.57 -1.85 16.28
C CYS A 294 6.41 -2.82 17.14
N SER A 295 6.96 -2.36 18.27
CA SER A 295 7.65 -3.23 19.22
C SER A 295 6.67 -3.86 20.22
N MET A 296 6.94 -5.10 20.65
CA MET A 296 6.11 -5.81 21.65
C MET A 296 6.06 -5.12 23.02
N ASP A 297 7.06 -4.31 23.37
CA ASP A 297 7.04 -3.50 24.60
C ASP A 297 6.16 -2.25 24.42
N ASP A 298 6.10 -1.68 23.21
CA ASP A 298 5.24 -0.55 22.86
C ASP A 298 3.76 -0.95 22.85
N SER A 299 3.44 -2.18 22.43
CA SER A 299 2.05 -2.70 22.42
C SER A 299 1.49 -2.99 23.82
N LYS A 300 2.35 -3.20 24.82
CA LYS A 300 1.97 -3.44 26.24
C LYS A 300 1.96 -2.18 27.09
N SER A 301 2.62 -1.11 26.63
CA SER A 301 2.66 0.16 27.32
C SER A 301 1.31 0.89 27.19
N THR A 302 0.40 0.59 28.11
CA THR A 302 -0.79 1.41 28.37
C THR A 302 -0.45 2.76 29.03
N SER A 303 0.86 3.04 29.22
CA SER A 303 1.33 4.30 29.77
C SER A 303 1.38 5.35 28.66
N SER A 304 0.68 6.45 28.90
CA SER A 304 0.60 7.67 28.10
C SER A 304 1.94 8.40 27.89
N GLY A 305 3.08 7.73 28.08
CA GLY A 305 4.41 8.32 28.16
C GLY A 305 5.43 7.88 27.10
N VAL A 306 5.17 6.87 26.27
CA VAL A 306 6.05 6.56 25.13
C VAL A 306 5.56 7.35 23.92
N GLN A 307 5.94 8.62 23.86
CA GLN A 307 5.91 9.44 22.65
C GLN A 307 6.95 8.91 21.64
N GLY A 308 6.82 7.64 21.24
CA GLY A 308 7.46 7.14 20.03
C GLY A 308 6.93 8.00 18.89
N LEU A 309 7.77 8.90 18.42
CA LEU A 309 7.46 10.01 17.52
C LEU A 309 6.42 9.60 16.47
N LYS A 310 5.21 10.17 16.55
CA LYS A 310 4.22 10.15 15.46
C LYS A 310 4.79 10.91 14.26
N LYS A 311 5.77 10.33 13.57
CA LYS A 311 6.30 10.92 12.35
C LYS A 311 5.17 10.91 11.33
N ASN A 312 4.66 12.10 11.00
CA ASN A 312 3.57 12.30 10.04
C ASN A 312 2.22 11.66 10.40
N GLY A 313 1.96 11.38 11.68
CA GLY A 313 0.65 10.89 12.15
C GLY A 313 0.36 9.40 11.92
N TYR A 314 1.32 8.61 11.44
CA TYR A 314 1.24 7.14 11.37
C TYR A 314 1.69 6.50 12.70
N ASP A 315 1.00 5.43 13.10
CA ASP A 315 1.31 4.64 14.30
C ASP A 315 1.35 3.16 13.91
N PRO A 316 2.53 2.50 13.96
CA PRO A 316 2.68 1.12 13.51
C PRO A 316 1.94 0.11 14.40
N CYS A 317 1.49 0.51 15.59
CA CYS A 317 0.77 -0.35 16.53
C CYS A 317 -0.76 -0.28 16.38
N GLY A 318 -1.27 0.47 15.39
CA GLY A 318 -2.71 0.71 15.19
C GLY A 318 -3.57 -0.55 15.15
N GLU A 319 -3.05 -1.64 14.58
CA GLU A 319 -3.75 -2.92 14.50
C GLU A 319 -4.08 -3.50 15.88
N TYR A 320 -3.15 -3.42 16.84
CA TYR A 320 -3.38 -3.91 18.21
C TYR A 320 -4.50 -3.13 18.91
N TYR A 321 -4.57 -1.82 18.67
CA TYR A 321 -5.61 -0.97 19.26
C TYR A 321 -6.99 -1.34 18.70
N VAL A 322 -7.08 -1.56 17.39
CA VAL A 322 -8.31 -2.01 16.73
C VAL A 322 -8.75 -3.37 17.23
N ARG A 323 -7.83 -4.33 17.32
CA ARG A 323 -8.10 -5.66 17.87
C ARG A 323 -8.63 -5.58 19.30
N ASN A 324 -8.04 -4.75 20.15
CA ASN A 324 -8.52 -4.55 21.51
C ASN A 324 -9.94 -3.94 21.54
N TYR A 325 -10.18 -2.91 20.72
CA TYR A 325 -11.45 -2.20 20.67
C TYR A 325 -12.61 -3.09 20.19
N LEU A 326 -12.43 -3.82 19.09
CA LEU A 326 -13.47 -4.69 18.52
C LEU A 326 -13.78 -5.93 19.37
N ASN A 327 -12.91 -6.26 20.33
CA ASN A 327 -13.15 -7.32 21.30
C ASN A 327 -13.79 -6.83 22.61
N LEU A 328 -14.10 -5.53 22.75
CA LEU A 328 -14.85 -5.03 23.90
C LEU A 328 -16.33 -5.47 23.81
N PRO A 329 -16.92 -6.08 24.86
CA PRO A 329 -18.29 -6.59 24.80
C PRO A 329 -19.34 -5.53 24.45
N HIS A 330 -19.17 -4.31 24.94
CA HIS A 330 -20.09 -3.21 24.66
C HIS A 330 -19.94 -2.64 23.25
N VAL A 331 -18.75 -2.77 22.62
CA VAL A 331 -18.53 -2.45 21.20
C VAL A 331 -19.22 -3.48 20.32
N GLN A 332 -19.02 -4.77 20.58
CA GLN A 332 -19.72 -5.84 19.85
C GLN A 332 -21.24 -5.73 19.98
N LYS A 333 -21.74 -5.37 21.17
CA LYS A 333 -23.17 -5.10 21.37
C LYS A 333 -23.67 -3.91 20.54
N ALA A 334 -22.90 -2.82 20.45
CA ALA A 334 -23.29 -1.65 19.65
C ALA A 334 -23.27 -1.94 18.14
N LEU A 335 -22.36 -2.80 17.70
CA LEU A 335 -22.24 -3.29 16.32
C LEU A 335 -23.23 -4.40 15.97
N HIS A 336 -24.04 -4.86 16.93
CA HIS A 336 -24.92 -6.04 16.80
C HIS A 336 -24.16 -7.34 16.45
N ALA A 337 -22.85 -7.39 16.72
CA ALA A 337 -21.97 -8.53 16.44
C ALA A 337 -21.99 -9.60 17.54
N ASN A 338 -22.51 -9.28 18.73
CA ASN A 338 -22.58 -10.22 19.86
C ASN A 338 -23.70 -11.27 19.73
N LEU A 339 -24.55 -11.20 18.70
CA LEU A 339 -25.72 -12.06 18.53
C LEU A 339 -25.37 -13.49 18.11
N THR A 340 -24.18 -13.69 17.57
CA THR A 340 -23.75 -14.93 16.92
C THR A 340 -23.01 -15.89 17.85
N ASN A 341 -22.60 -15.45 19.04
CA ASN A 341 -21.78 -16.22 20.00
C ASN A 341 -20.59 -16.92 19.33
N LEU A 342 -19.87 -16.22 18.45
CA LEU A 342 -18.73 -16.80 17.74
C LEU A 342 -17.71 -17.38 18.72
N PRO A 343 -17.15 -18.57 18.43
CA PRO A 343 -16.27 -19.28 19.36
C PRO A 343 -14.88 -18.63 19.49
N LYS A 344 -14.55 -17.67 18.61
CA LYS A 344 -13.25 -16.99 18.55
C LYS A 344 -13.43 -15.49 18.74
N PRO A 345 -12.45 -14.80 19.38
CA PRO A 345 -12.41 -13.34 19.38
C PRO A 345 -12.27 -12.81 17.94
N TRP A 346 -12.66 -11.56 17.74
CA TRP A 346 -12.40 -10.86 16.48
C TRP A 346 -10.89 -10.74 16.25
N ASP A 347 -10.44 -10.93 15.02
CA ASP A 347 -9.06 -10.71 14.60
C ASP A 347 -9.01 -10.05 13.22
N GLY A 348 -7.88 -9.40 12.91
CA GLY A 348 -7.72 -8.61 11.68
C GLY A 348 -7.80 -9.45 10.41
N CYS A 349 -7.18 -10.63 10.42
CA CYS A 349 -7.25 -11.59 9.32
C CYS A 349 -7.54 -12.99 9.83
N SER A 350 -8.24 -13.79 9.02
CA SER A 350 -8.51 -15.20 9.29
C SER A 350 -7.72 -16.09 8.35
N ASN A 351 -7.18 -17.19 8.89
CA ASN A 351 -6.59 -18.24 8.07
C ASN A 351 -7.71 -19.05 7.41
N LEU A 352 -7.80 -18.98 6.09
CA LEU A 352 -8.85 -19.64 5.29
C LEU A 352 -8.20 -20.68 4.38
N ASP A 353 -8.88 -21.82 4.21
CA ASP A 353 -8.47 -22.86 3.26
C ASP A 353 -8.99 -22.47 1.86
N TRP A 354 -8.17 -21.68 1.14
CA TRP A 354 -8.50 -21.07 -0.14
C TRP A 354 -8.41 -22.08 -1.30
N LYS A 355 -9.47 -22.20 -2.11
CA LYS A 355 -9.65 -23.29 -3.09
C LYS A 355 -9.41 -22.91 -4.54
N ASP A 356 -9.64 -21.66 -4.90
CA ASP A 356 -9.39 -21.17 -6.24
C ASP A 356 -8.80 -19.76 -6.20
N SER A 357 -7.70 -19.58 -6.94
CA SER A 357 -7.02 -18.32 -7.19
C SER A 357 -6.50 -18.35 -8.63
N PRO A 358 -7.21 -17.76 -9.61
CA PRO A 358 -6.76 -17.76 -11.00
C PRO A 358 -5.52 -16.87 -11.17
N SER A 359 -4.49 -17.31 -11.90
CA SER A 359 -3.22 -16.58 -11.98
C SER A 359 -3.26 -15.21 -12.68
N SER A 360 -4.41 -14.80 -13.23
CA SER A 360 -4.55 -13.51 -13.89
C SER A 360 -5.99 -12.99 -13.92
N MET A 361 -6.14 -11.70 -13.59
CA MET A 361 -7.38 -10.93 -13.74
C MET A 361 -7.50 -10.22 -15.10
N PHE A 362 -6.49 -10.29 -15.98
CA PHE A 362 -6.49 -9.54 -17.25
C PHE A 362 -7.72 -9.80 -18.12
N PRO A 363 -8.23 -11.05 -18.27
CA PRO A 363 -9.46 -11.28 -19.03
C PRO A 363 -10.65 -10.50 -18.47
N ILE A 364 -10.74 -10.37 -17.14
CA ILE A 364 -11.80 -9.61 -16.49
C ILE A 364 -11.62 -8.12 -16.72
N TYR A 365 -10.41 -7.58 -16.50
CA TYR A 365 -10.12 -6.16 -16.77
C TYR A 365 -10.46 -5.75 -18.20
N ARG A 366 -10.16 -6.59 -19.21
CA ARG A 366 -10.53 -6.32 -20.61
C ARG A 366 -12.05 -6.20 -20.79
N ARG A 367 -12.83 -7.06 -20.14
CA ARG A 367 -14.30 -6.98 -20.16
C ARG A 367 -14.83 -5.73 -19.45
N LEU A 368 -14.27 -5.38 -18.30
CA LEU A 368 -14.66 -4.18 -17.55
C LEU A 368 -14.31 -2.88 -18.29
N ILE A 369 -13.18 -2.84 -19.00
CA ILE A 369 -12.82 -1.73 -19.88
C ILE A 369 -13.84 -1.63 -21.03
N ALA A 370 -14.17 -2.76 -21.67
CA ALA A 370 -15.12 -2.80 -22.78
C ALA A 370 -16.55 -2.37 -22.37
N SER A 371 -16.95 -2.62 -21.12
CA SER A 371 -18.25 -2.20 -20.58
C SER A 371 -18.33 -0.69 -20.28
N GLY A 372 -17.21 0.05 -20.39
CA GLY A 372 -17.15 1.49 -20.21
C GLY A 372 -17.14 1.95 -18.74
N LEU A 373 -16.81 1.05 -17.81
CA LEU A 373 -16.65 1.41 -16.40
C LEU A 373 -15.44 2.33 -16.20
N ARG A 374 -15.53 3.21 -15.20
CA ARG A 374 -14.37 3.97 -14.72
C ARG A 374 -13.46 3.04 -13.91
N ILE A 375 -12.21 2.88 -14.32
CA ILE A 375 -11.22 2.06 -13.62
C ILE A 375 -10.04 2.93 -13.20
N LEU A 376 -9.76 2.97 -11.90
CA LEU A 376 -8.56 3.60 -11.34
C LEU A 376 -7.78 2.57 -10.53
N LEU A 377 -6.55 2.31 -10.95
CA LEU A 377 -5.56 1.59 -10.16
C LEU A 377 -4.66 2.62 -9.48
N PHE A 378 -4.30 2.38 -8.23
CA PHE A 378 -3.31 3.22 -7.55
C PHE A 378 -2.39 2.42 -6.66
N SER A 379 -1.15 2.88 -6.48
CA SER A 379 -0.17 2.20 -5.64
C SER A 379 0.63 3.20 -4.81
N GLY A 380 0.82 2.92 -3.53
CA GLY A 380 1.86 3.54 -2.73
C GLY A 380 3.25 3.18 -3.27
N ASP A 381 4.12 4.17 -3.41
CA ASP A 381 5.45 3.99 -4.03
C ASP A 381 6.53 3.42 -3.12
N VAL A 382 6.21 3.16 -1.85
CA VAL A 382 7.11 2.51 -0.88
C VAL A 382 6.56 1.17 -0.35
N ASP A 383 5.53 0.63 -1.02
CA ASP A 383 5.03 -0.73 -0.79
C ASP A 383 5.88 -1.78 -1.50
N ALA A 384 6.40 -2.76 -0.76
CA ALA A 384 7.11 -3.91 -1.33
C ALA A 384 6.19 -5.11 -1.61
N VAL A 385 4.98 -5.14 -1.08
CA VAL A 385 4.05 -6.27 -1.25
C VAL A 385 3.44 -6.24 -2.65
N VAL A 386 2.80 -5.13 -3.03
CA VAL A 386 2.29 -4.89 -4.38
C VAL A 386 2.85 -3.58 -4.90
N SER A 387 4.12 -3.65 -5.30
CA SER A 387 4.88 -2.47 -5.69
C SER A 387 4.30 -1.75 -6.91
N VAL A 388 4.67 -0.47 -7.05
CA VAL A 388 4.43 0.28 -8.30
C VAL A 388 5.01 -0.45 -9.50
N THR A 389 6.16 -1.13 -9.35
CA THR A 389 6.80 -1.93 -10.40
C THR A 389 5.90 -3.09 -10.84
N SER A 390 5.35 -3.83 -9.88
CA SER A 390 4.37 -4.92 -10.10
C SER A 390 3.18 -4.43 -10.91
N THR A 391 2.52 -3.36 -10.44
CA THR A 391 1.33 -2.79 -11.11
C THR A 391 1.66 -2.29 -12.52
N ARG A 392 2.84 -1.68 -12.73
CA ARG A 392 3.27 -1.22 -14.06
C ARG A 392 3.55 -2.38 -15.02
N TYR A 393 4.15 -3.47 -14.55
CA TYR A 393 4.33 -4.68 -15.37
C TYR A 393 2.98 -5.30 -15.74
N SER A 394 2.07 -5.42 -14.78
CA SER A 394 0.71 -5.92 -14.99
C SER A 394 -0.05 -5.10 -16.04
N ILE A 395 -0.02 -3.76 -15.96
CA ILE A 395 -0.65 -2.89 -16.97
C ILE A 395 0.04 -2.97 -18.32
N SER A 396 1.38 -3.02 -18.35
CA SER A 396 2.15 -3.17 -19.58
C SER A 396 1.80 -4.46 -20.31
N ALA A 397 1.61 -5.57 -19.60
CA ALA A 397 1.22 -6.86 -20.17
C ALA A 397 -0.18 -6.84 -20.80
N MET A 398 -1.08 -5.94 -20.36
CA MET A 398 -2.38 -5.76 -20.99
C MET A 398 -2.32 -5.04 -22.35
N ASN A 399 -1.19 -4.39 -22.68
CA ASN A 399 -0.95 -3.69 -23.94
C ASN A 399 -2.03 -2.64 -24.27
N LEU A 400 -2.41 -1.83 -23.27
CA LEU A 400 -3.41 -0.78 -23.42
C LEU A 400 -2.82 0.46 -24.11
N LYS A 401 -3.64 1.15 -24.91
CA LYS A 401 -3.22 2.40 -25.57
C LYS A 401 -3.10 3.53 -24.56
N VAL A 402 -1.95 4.19 -24.49
CA VAL A 402 -1.75 5.41 -23.70
C VAL A 402 -2.51 6.58 -24.35
N ILE A 403 -3.39 7.22 -23.57
CA ILE A 403 -4.12 8.44 -23.95
C ILE A 403 -3.42 9.68 -23.40
N LYS A 404 -2.92 9.61 -22.15
CA LYS A 404 -2.14 10.67 -21.53
C LYS A 404 -0.86 10.07 -20.94
N PRO A 405 0.33 10.44 -21.45
CA PRO A 405 1.60 9.92 -20.96
C PRO A 405 1.82 10.14 -19.46
N TRP A 406 2.80 9.45 -18.90
CA TRP A 406 3.22 9.59 -17.52
C TRP A 406 3.50 11.05 -17.17
N HIS A 407 2.83 11.57 -16.14
CA HIS A 407 2.96 12.95 -15.68
C HIS A 407 2.73 13.05 -14.18
N ALA A 408 3.31 14.07 -13.54
CA ALA A 408 3.05 14.33 -12.13
C ALA A 408 1.61 14.82 -11.92
N TRP A 409 0.98 14.34 -10.86
CA TRP A 409 -0.22 14.95 -10.30
C TRP A 409 0.15 15.66 -9.00
N HIS A 410 -0.53 16.76 -8.70
CA HIS A 410 -0.22 17.59 -7.55
C HIS A 410 -1.39 17.56 -6.58
N ASP A 411 -1.06 17.53 -5.29
CA ASP A 411 -2.06 17.67 -4.23
C ASP A 411 -2.31 19.17 -3.94
N ASP A 412 -3.21 19.47 -3.00
CA ASP A 412 -3.61 20.86 -2.69
C ASP A 412 -2.45 21.77 -2.24
N THR A 413 -1.29 21.20 -1.85
CA THR A 413 -0.09 21.97 -1.47
C THR A 413 0.78 22.33 -2.67
N LYS A 414 0.35 21.95 -3.89
CA LYS A 414 1.12 22.08 -5.14
C LYS A 414 2.40 21.25 -5.19
N GLU A 415 2.63 20.38 -4.20
CA GLU A 415 3.66 19.36 -4.30
C GLU A 415 3.16 18.20 -5.16
N ALA A 416 4.09 17.48 -5.80
CA ALA A 416 3.75 16.24 -6.47
C ALA A 416 3.18 15.25 -5.44
N GLY A 417 1.91 14.89 -5.60
CA GLY A 417 1.26 13.83 -4.83
C GLY A 417 1.68 12.45 -5.32
N GLY A 418 2.17 12.38 -6.56
CA GLY A 418 2.71 11.19 -7.22
C GLY A 418 2.69 11.40 -8.74
N TYR A 419 2.58 10.31 -9.48
CA TYR A 419 2.55 10.33 -10.94
C TYR A 419 1.37 9.53 -11.49
N MET A 420 0.93 9.85 -12.70
CA MET A 420 -0.25 9.26 -13.32
C MET A 420 -0.02 9.01 -14.80
N VAL A 421 -0.63 7.93 -15.31
CA VAL A 421 -0.78 7.63 -16.73
C VAL A 421 -2.23 7.26 -17.00
N VAL A 422 -2.75 7.72 -18.13
CA VAL A 422 -4.12 7.44 -18.56
C VAL A 422 -4.06 6.60 -19.82
N TYR A 423 -4.69 5.43 -19.77
CA TYR A 423 -4.90 4.53 -20.90
C TYR A 423 -6.34 4.63 -21.40
N ASP A 424 -6.61 4.03 -22.55
CA ASP A 424 -7.98 3.88 -23.05
C ASP A 424 -8.77 2.93 -22.13
N GLY A 425 -9.67 3.48 -21.32
CA GLY A 425 -10.54 2.76 -20.38
C GLY A 425 -9.98 2.51 -18.97
N LEU A 426 -8.73 2.88 -18.66
CA LEU A 426 -8.11 2.66 -17.35
C LEU A 426 -7.10 3.78 -17.02
N ALA A 427 -7.04 4.20 -15.75
CA ALA A 427 -5.99 5.08 -15.24
C ALA A 427 -5.16 4.40 -14.16
N PHE A 428 -3.88 4.75 -14.08
CA PHE A 428 -2.98 4.32 -13.01
C PHE A 428 -2.29 5.52 -12.38
N ALA A 429 -2.26 5.57 -11.04
CA ALA A 429 -1.59 6.61 -10.27
C ALA A 429 -0.67 6.03 -9.19
N THR A 430 0.46 6.68 -8.93
CA THR A 430 1.27 6.43 -7.73
C THR A 430 0.91 7.43 -6.65
N VAL A 431 1.10 7.05 -5.38
CA VAL A 431 0.96 7.96 -4.23
C VAL A 431 2.30 8.04 -3.51
N ARG A 432 2.91 9.22 -3.57
CA ARG A 432 4.26 9.49 -3.07
C ARG A 432 4.34 9.30 -1.57
N GLY A 433 5.29 8.50 -1.11
CA GLY A 433 5.56 8.20 0.29
C GLY A 433 4.50 7.34 0.97
N ALA A 434 3.61 6.69 0.21
CA ALA A 434 2.61 5.79 0.76
C ALA A 434 3.08 4.33 0.68
N GLY A 435 2.82 3.57 1.74
CA GLY A 435 2.94 2.11 1.73
C GLY A 435 1.71 1.42 1.16
N HIS A 436 1.49 0.17 1.53
CA HIS A 436 0.42 -0.70 1.05
C HIS A 436 -0.97 -0.11 1.32
N GLN A 437 -1.22 0.30 2.56
CA GLN A 437 -2.46 0.93 3.01
C GLN A 437 -2.40 2.44 2.77
N VAL A 438 -2.51 2.84 1.51
CA VAL A 438 -2.32 4.23 1.07
C VAL A 438 -3.12 5.25 1.89
N PRO A 439 -4.41 5.04 2.23
CA PRO A 439 -5.16 6.00 3.04
C PRO A 439 -4.66 6.12 4.48
N GLN A 440 -3.97 5.11 5.02
CA GLN A 440 -3.33 5.18 6.33
C GLN A 440 -2.02 5.96 6.28
N PHE A 441 -1.16 5.68 5.29
CA PHE A 441 0.19 6.28 5.20
C PHE A 441 0.17 7.72 4.66
N GLN A 442 -0.71 8.02 3.71
CA GLN A 442 -0.81 9.35 3.08
C GLN A 442 -2.27 9.80 2.98
N PRO A 443 -3.00 9.95 4.11
CA PRO A 443 -4.45 10.18 4.15
C PRO A 443 -4.88 11.41 3.34
N ARG A 444 -4.10 12.48 3.39
CA ARG A 444 -4.36 13.71 2.62
C ARG A 444 -4.31 13.46 1.11
N ARG A 445 -3.25 12.80 0.63
CA ARG A 445 -3.05 12.48 -0.80
C ARG A 445 -4.04 11.42 -1.30
N ALA A 446 -4.46 10.50 -0.43
CA ALA A 446 -5.49 9.52 -0.73
C ALA A 446 -6.88 10.15 -0.89
N PHE A 447 -7.15 11.25 -0.17
CA PHE A 447 -8.46 11.90 -0.15
C PHE A 447 -8.63 13.03 -1.17
N THR A 448 -7.53 13.68 -1.61
CA THR A 448 -7.53 14.99 -2.28
C THR A 448 -8.73 15.27 -3.18
N ASN A 449 -9.58 16.17 -2.70
CA ASN A 449 -10.69 16.79 -3.42
C ASN A 449 -10.60 18.30 -3.18
N GLY A 450 -9.60 18.96 -3.79
CA GLY A 450 -9.52 20.40 -4.08
C GLY A 450 -9.71 21.47 -2.99
N SER A 451 -9.95 21.14 -1.71
CA SER A 451 -10.22 22.16 -0.69
C SER A 451 -10.07 21.61 0.73
N ASP A 452 -8.87 21.70 1.30
CA ASP A 452 -8.68 21.96 2.73
C ASP A 452 -7.22 22.40 3.00
N HIS A 453 -7.03 23.70 3.19
CA HIS A 453 -5.74 24.28 3.57
C HIS A 453 -5.61 24.33 5.09
N GLU A 454 -4.86 23.39 5.66
CA GLU A 454 -4.19 23.60 6.95
C GLU A 454 -3.13 22.52 7.12
N ILE A 455 -1.86 22.89 6.99
CA ILE A 455 -0.72 22.00 7.25
C ILE A 455 -0.10 22.46 8.56
N GLY A 456 -0.21 21.64 9.61
CA GLY A 456 0.74 21.68 10.70
C GLY A 456 1.94 20.83 10.30
N VAL A 457 3.04 21.46 9.89
CA VAL A 457 4.32 20.76 9.75
C VAL A 457 5.01 20.82 11.11
N GLU A 458 5.03 19.72 11.85
CA GLU A 458 6.08 19.50 12.85
C GLU A 458 7.33 19.06 12.09
N ILE A 459 8.33 19.94 12.00
CA ILE A 459 9.64 19.57 11.44
C ILE A 459 10.38 18.77 12.53
N SER A 460 10.41 17.45 12.41
CA SER A 460 11.42 16.60 13.04
C SER A 460 12.24 15.88 11.95
N GLY A 461 13.33 16.51 11.51
CA GLY A 461 14.23 15.96 10.47
C GLY A 461 14.77 16.99 9.48
N PHE A 462 15.32 16.49 8.36
CA PHE A 462 15.90 17.26 7.24
C PHE A 462 15.03 18.47 6.84
N ASP A 463 15.63 19.66 6.86
CA ASP A 463 15.00 20.89 6.38
C ASP A 463 15.42 21.14 4.92
N PRO A 464 14.47 21.16 3.96
CA PRO A 464 14.79 21.37 2.55
C PRO A 464 15.36 22.77 2.26
N CYS A 465 15.11 23.75 3.13
CA CYS A 465 15.62 25.12 3.02
C CYS A 465 16.98 25.30 3.74
N SER A 466 17.55 24.22 4.30
CA SER A 466 18.82 24.30 5.03
C SER A 466 19.98 24.91 4.22
N ALA A 467 20.00 24.70 2.90
CA ALA A 467 20.98 25.32 2.01
C ALA A 467 20.89 26.85 2.04
N ASP A 468 19.68 27.42 1.94
CA ASP A 468 19.46 28.87 1.95
C ASP A 468 19.92 29.50 3.28
N TYR A 469 19.68 28.82 4.40
CA TYR A 469 20.12 29.31 5.71
C TYR A 469 21.64 29.34 5.82
N VAL A 470 22.29 28.28 5.35
CA VAL A 470 23.76 28.18 5.32
C VAL A 470 24.33 29.24 4.40
N ASP A 471 23.78 29.43 3.21
CA ASP A 471 24.24 30.45 2.26
C ASP A 471 24.08 31.86 2.83
N ASN A 472 22.96 32.16 3.47
CA ASN A 472 22.76 33.46 4.14
C ASN A 472 23.75 33.66 5.30
N TYR A 473 23.96 32.65 6.14
CA TYR A 473 24.91 32.71 7.25
C TYR A 473 26.35 32.93 6.76
N LEU A 474 26.80 32.12 5.79
CA LEU A 474 28.14 32.21 5.20
C LEU A 474 28.37 33.51 4.42
N ASN A 475 27.29 34.16 3.96
CA ASN A 475 27.37 35.45 3.27
C ASN A 475 27.36 36.68 4.19
N SER A 476 27.13 36.52 5.50
CA SER A 476 27.22 37.65 6.45
C SER A 476 28.66 38.14 6.64
N VAL A 477 28.84 39.46 6.77
CA VAL A 477 30.17 40.09 6.89
C VAL A 477 30.91 39.55 8.12
N GLU A 478 30.20 39.36 9.23
CA GLU A 478 30.73 38.86 10.48
C GLU A 478 31.26 37.43 10.35
N VAL A 479 30.49 36.54 9.71
CA VAL A 479 30.89 35.14 9.49
C VAL A 479 32.05 35.06 8.50
N GLN A 480 32.04 35.86 7.43
CA GLN A 480 33.14 35.90 6.48
C GLN A 480 34.43 36.39 7.14
N LYS A 481 34.34 37.42 7.99
CA LYS A 481 35.48 37.89 8.78
C LYS A 481 35.97 36.79 9.73
N ALA A 482 35.06 36.07 10.40
CA ALA A 482 35.41 34.97 11.29
C ALA A 482 36.05 33.78 10.56
N LEU A 483 35.63 33.50 9.32
CA LEU A 483 36.18 32.45 8.45
C LEU A 483 37.42 32.92 7.65
N ASN A 484 37.91 34.13 7.90
CA ASN A 484 39.07 34.74 7.21
C ASN A 484 38.91 34.78 5.68
N VAL A 485 37.70 34.95 5.18
CA VAL A 485 37.48 34.94 3.73
C VAL A 485 37.94 36.25 3.11
N LYS A 486 38.83 36.17 2.13
CA LYS A 486 39.38 37.33 1.40
C LYS A 486 38.33 37.94 0.47
N ASP A 487 38.47 39.23 0.15
CA ASP A 487 37.62 39.92 -0.81
C ASP A 487 37.63 39.18 -2.15
N VAL A 488 36.47 38.65 -2.56
CA VAL A 488 36.26 38.02 -3.86
C VAL A 488 35.17 38.77 -4.63
N PRO A 489 35.35 39.02 -5.93
CA PRO A 489 34.52 39.92 -6.73
C PRO A 489 33.17 39.31 -7.20
N HIS A 490 32.72 38.20 -6.61
CA HIS A 490 31.52 37.48 -7.05
C HIS A 490 30.62 37.12 -5.86
N SER A 491 29.29 37.13 -6.07
CA SER A 491 28.34 36.62 -5.08
C SER A 491 28.64 35.15 -4.78
N ARG A 492 28.78 34.81 -3.49
CA ARG A 492 29.15 33.45 -3.09
C ARG A 492 27.89 32.60 -2.99
N ASP A 493 27.92 31.50 -3.73
CA ASP A 493 26.84 30.53 -3.86
C ASP A 493 27.38 29.16 -3.44
N SER A 494 26.56 28.32 -2.82
CA SER A 494 26.90 26.95 -2.44
C SER A 494 27.22 26.07 -3.65
N CYS A 495 26.67 26.38 -4.84
CA CYS A 495 26.96 25.69 -6.10
C CYS A 495 27.32 26.67 -7.22
N ASN A 496 28.58 26.69 -7.65
CA ASN A 496 29.02 27.58 -8.73
C ASN A 496 28.64 27.02 -10.12
N GLY A 497 27.53 27.49 -10.68
CA GLY A 497 27.03 27.07 -12.00
C GLY A 497 27.96 27.40 -13.17
N PHE A 498 28.79 28.46 -13.07
CA PHE A 498 29.76 28.79 -14.12
C PHE A 498 30.88 27.75 -14.18
N ILE A 499 31.43 27.37 -13.02
CA ILE A 499 32.43 26.30 -12.93
C ILE A 499 31.81 24.99 -13.41
N PHE A 500 30.60 24.66 -12.96
CA PHE A 500 29.90 23.44 -13.39
C PHE A 500 29.76 23.36 -14.91
N GLY A 501 29.32 24.43 -15.57
CA GLY A 501 29.18 24.49 -17.03
C GLY A 501 30.50 24.55 -17.80
N SER A 502 31.60 24.95 -17.14
CA SER A 502 32.91 25.15 -17.77
C SER A 502 33.94 24.08 -17.36
N TRP A 503 33.54 23.06 -16.62
CA TRP A 503 34.45 22.03 -16.10
C TRP A 503 34.91 21.11 -17.25
N GLN A 504 36.15 21.28 -17.70
CA GLN A 504 36.68 20.53 -18.85
C GLN A 504 37.32 19.19 -18.49
N ASP A 505 37.83 19.03 -17.26
CA ASP A 505 38.48 17.80 -16.78
C ASP A 505 37.49 16.89 -16.06
N SER A 506 36.51 16.37 -16.81
CA SER A 506 35.46 15.49 -16.30
C SER A 506 35.56 14.12 -17.00
N PRO A 507 36.38 13.18 -16.48
CA PRO A 507 36.50 11.87 -17.08
C PRO A 507 35.16 11.12 -17.02
N HIS A 508 34.86 10.36 -18.08
CA HIS A 508 33.63 9.54 -18.13
C HIS A 508 33.56 8.45 -17.05
N THR A 509 34.69 8.11 -16.42
CA THR A 509 34.76 7.09 -15.37
C THR A 509 35.97 7.28 -14.47
N VAL A 510 35.82 6.87 -13.20
CA VAL A 510 36.91 6.80 -12.19
C VAL A 510 37.27 5.35 -11.83
N LEU A 511 36.67 4.34 -12.49
CA LEU A 511 36.90 2.94 -12.17
C LEU A 511 38.38 2.50 -12.26
N PRO A 512 39.18 2.95 -13.25
CA PRO A 512 40.61 2.63 -13.29
C PRO A 512 41.37 3.11 -12.04
N ILE A 513 41.04 4.30 -11.54
CA ILE A 513 41.65 4.87 -10.33
C ILE A 513 41.28 4.01 -9.11
N PHE A 514 40.01 3.60 -8.98
CA PHE A 514 39.62 2.69 -7.91
C PHE A 514 40.39 1.37 -7.97
N GLN A 515 40.58 0.81 -9.16
CA GLN A 515 41.36 -0.42 -9.34
C GLN A 515 42.82 -0.23 -8.92
N GLU A 516 43.47 0.87 -9.29
CA GLU A 516 44.85 1.18 -8.89
C GLU A 516 44.99 1.33 -7.36
N LEU A 517 44.05 2.04 -6.72
CA LEU A 517 44.00 2.18 -5.26
C LEU A 517 43.83 0.80 -4.58
N MET A 518 42.88 0.00 -5.06
CA MET A 518 42.61 -1.33 -4.53
C MET A 518 43.82 -2.27 -4.69
N GLN A 519 44.52 -2.23 -5.83
CA GLN A 519 45.73 -3.02 -6.07
C GLN A 519 46.90 -2.60 -5.18
N SER A 520 46.95 -1.32 -4.81
CA SER A 520 47.96 -0.77 -3.88
C SER A 520 47.64 -1.08 -2.41
N GLY A 521 46.58 -1.85 -2.12
CA GLY A 521 46.15 -2.17 -0.76
C GLY A 521 45.37 -1.07 -0.06
N ILE A 522 44.97 -0.01 -0.78
CA ILE A 522 44.13 1.07 -0.24
C ILE A 522 42.67 0.61 -0.30
N ARG A 523 41.98 0.67 0.85
CA ARG A 523 40.56 0.33 0.96
C ARG A 523 39.72 1.45 0.35
N VAL A 524 38.82 1.09 -0.57
CA VAL A 524 37.86 2.02 -1.17
C VAL A 524 36.48 1.81 -0.55
N TRP A 525 35.81 2.88 -0.13
CA TRP A 525 34.42 2.84 0.36
C TRP A 525 33.53 3.68 -0.54
N ILE A 526 32.42 3.08 -0.98
CA ILE A 526 31.36 3.76 -1.71
C ILE A 526 30.12 3.70 -0.83
N TYR A 527 29.45 4.83 -0.63
CA TYR A 527 28.19 4.86 0.10
C TYR A 527 27.08 5.56 -0.67
N SER A 528 25.83 5.15 -0.46
CA SER A 528 24.66 5.74 -1.11
C SER A 528 23.47 5.79 -0.17
N GLY A 529 22.72 6.89 -0.21
CA GLY A 529 21.35 6.86 0.27
C GLY A 529 20.48 5.99 -0.64
N ASP A 530 19.54 5.24 -0.06
CA ASP A 530 18.68 4.31 -0.79
C ASP A 530 17.49 4.97 -1.51
N ILE A 531 17.09 6.18 -1.10
CA ILE A 531 16.09 7.01 -1.80
C ILE A 531 16.74 8.09 -2.69
N ASN A 532 18.05 7.99 -2.93
CA ASN A 532 18.76 8.92 -3.81
C ASN A 532 18.37 8.69 -5.28
N HIS A 533 17.47 9.51 -5.79
CA HIS A 533 17.04 9.45 -7.19
C HIS A 533 18.04 10.08 -8.18
N MET A 534 18.98 10.93 -7.71
CA MET A 534 20.01 11.53 -8.56
C MET A 534 21.13 10.54 -8.89
N LEU A 535 21.53 9.73 -7.90
CA LEU A 535 22.48 8.62 -8.06
C LEU A 535 21.96 7.41 -7.29
N SER A 536 21.17 6.58 -7.97
CA SER A 536 20.52 5.42 -7.36
C SER A 536 21.52 4.36 -6.88
N VAL A 537 21.09 3.53 -5.93
CA VAL A 537 21.83 2.34 -5.51
C VAL A 537 22.16 1.44 -6.70
N THR A 538 21.21 1.25 -7.61
CA THR A 538 21.40 0.43 -8.82
C THR A 538 22.51 0.98 -9.73
N THR A 539 22.65 2.30 -9.84
CA THR A 539 23.75 2.92 -10.62
C THR A 539 25.11 2.58 -10.02
N ASN A 540 25.24 2.64 -8.68
CA ASN A 540 26.46 2.25 -7.98
C ASN A 540 26.76 0.75 -8.16
N ARG A 541 25.74 -0.12 -8.03
CA ARG A 541 25.89 -1.57 -8.24
C ARG A 541 26.42 -1.89 -9.65
N TYR A 542 25.86 -1.27 -10.70
CA TYR A 542 26.35 -1.47 -12.07
C TYR A 542 27.79 -0.98 -12.28
N ALA A 543 28.21 0.10 -11.60
CA ALA A 543 29.58 0.57 -11.67
C ALA A 543 30.56 -0.39 -10.96
N ILE A 544 30.18 -0.90 -9.79
CA ILE A 544 30.97 -1.85 -9.01
C ILE A 544 31.11 -3.18 -9.74
N ASP A 545 30.04 -3.70 -10.36
CA ASP A 545 30.09 -4.96 -11.11
C ASP A 545 31.14 -4.94 -12.23
N LYS A 546 31.38 -3.77 -12.85
CA LYS A 546 32.43 -3.62 -13.89
C LYS A 546 33.84 -3.80 -13.36
N ILE A 547 34.08 -3.63 -12.06
CA ILE A 547 35.40 -3.83 -11.44
C ILE A 547 35.73 -5.34 -11.39
N LYS A 548 34.72 -6.21 -11.35
CA LYS A 548 34.85 -7.68 -11.26
C LYS A 548 35.69 -8.13 -10.06
N THR A 549 35.60 -7.40 -8.95
CA THR A 549 36.23 -7.76 -7.68
C THR A 549 35.39 -8.82 -6.95
N PRO A 550 36.00 -9.87 -6.36
CA PRO A 550 35.25 -10.93 -5.68
C PRO A 550 34.64 -10.44 -4.36
N VAL A 551 33.46 -10.97 -4.01
CA VAL A 551 32.81 -10.74 -2.73
C VAL A 551 33.57 -11.47 -1.61
N LYS A 552 33.84 -10.76 -0.52
CA LYS A 552 34.49 -11.25 0.71
C LYS A 552 33.49 -11.45 1.85
N THR A 553 32.55 -10.51 2.00
CA THR A 553 31.43 -10.60 2.94
C THR A 553 30.14 -10.37 2.15
N LEU A 554 29.24 -11.35 2.19
CA LEU A 554 27.95 -11.30 1.48
C LEU A 554 27.11 -10.10 1.93
N TRP A 555 26.16 -9.69 1.10
CA TRP A 555 25.20 -8.63 1.40
C TRP A 555 24.45 -8.90 2.71
N TYR A 556 24.33 -7.89 3.57
CA TYR A 556 23.63 -8.02 4.84
C TYR A 556 23.04 -6.68 5.33
N PRO A 557 21.96 -6.71 6.13
CA PRO A 557 21.44 -5.53 6.81
C PRO A 557 22.33 -5.16 8.01
N TRP A 558 22.69 -3.89 8.14
CA TRP A 558 23.38 -3.37 9.31
C TRP A 558 22.46 -2.51 10.17
N PHE A 559 22.76 -2.39 11.47
CA PHE A 559 21.81 -1.86 12.45
C PHE A 559 22.25 -0.54 13.10
N PHE A 560 21.27 0.30 13.42
CA PHE A 560 21.43 1.51 14.22
C PHE A 560 20.24 1.62 15.18
N GLN A 561 20.51 1.62 16.48
CA GLN A 561 19.48 1.71 17.53
C GLN A 561 18.36 0.66 17.39
N GLY A 562 18.73 -0.57 17.03
CA GLY A 562 17.78 -1.67 16.83
C GLY A 562 16.97 -1.61 15.52
N GLU A 563 17.15 -0.59 14.69
CA GLU A 563 16.57 -0.57 13.36
C GLU A 563 17.59 -0.90 12.29
N VAL A 564 17.13 -1.39 11.15
CA VAL A 564 17.97 -1.48 9.95
C VAL A 564 18.42 -0.07 9.56
N GLY A 565 19.72 0.18 9.67
CA GLY A 565 20.38 1.42 9.29
C GLY A 565 20.69 1.49 7.79
N GLY A 566 20.76 0.34 7.13
CA GLY A 566 20.98 0.17 5.70
C GLY A 566 21.56 -1.22 5.42
N TYR A 567 22.26 -1.37 4.29
CA TYR A 567 22.85 -2.64 3.88
C TYR A 567 24.31 -2.49 3.46
N ALA A 568 25.11 -3.53 3.63
CA ALA A 568 26.52 -3.51 3.28
C ALA A 568 26.95 -4.81 2.58
N VAL A 569 27.97 -4.68 1.73
CA VAL A 569 28.69 -5.80 1.09
C VAL A 569 30.18 -5.45 1.06
N GLU A 570 31.02 -6.43 1.37
CA GLU A 570 32.47 -6.28 1.30
C GLU A 570 33.00 -7.09 0.11
N TYR A 571 33.73 -6.43 -0.78
CA TYR A 571 34.53 -7.05 -1.82
C TYR A 571 36.02 -6.99 -1.45
N GLN A 572 36.87 -7.63 -2.25
CA GLN A 572 38.31 -7.49 -2.09
C GLN A 572 38.74 -6.01 -2.25
N ASN A 573 39.17 -5.38 -1.15
CA ASN A 573 39.61 -3.98 -1.03
C ASN A 573 38.56 -2.89 -1.39
N LEU A 574 37.28 -3.26 -1.53
CA LEU A 574 36.18 -2.32 -1.75
C LEU A 574 34.99 -2.65 -0.86
N THR A 575 34.36 -1.66 -0.24
CA THR A 575 33.13 -1.83 0.53
C THR A 575 32.04 -0.93 -0.04
N PHE A 576 30.85 -1.48 -0.25
CA PHE A 576 29.67 -0.70 -0.62
C PHE A 576 28.65 -0.72 0.51
N VAL A 577 28.18 0.46 0.90
CA VAL A 577 27.24 0.64 2.01
C VAL A 577 26.07 1.51 1.57
N THR A 578 24.86 1.09 1.89
CA THR A 578 23.66 1.91 1.74
C THR A 578 23.19 2.44 3.09
N VAL A 579 22.53 3.59 3.10
CA VAL A 579 21.91 4.17 4.29
C VAL A 579 20.42 4.30 4.08
N ARG A 580 19.64 3.59 4.91
CA ARG A 580 18.19 3.46 4.77
C ARG A 580 17.47 4.80 5.00
N GLY A 581 16.49 5.12 4.17
CA GLY A 581 15.68 6.34 4.25
C GLY A 581 16.49 7.62 4.02
N SER A 582 17.53 7.55 3.17
CA SER A 582 18.48 8.65 2.97
C SER A 582 18.62 9.05 1.51
N GLY A 583 18.64 10.36 1.24
CA GLY A 583 18.80 10.92 -0.10
C GLY A 583 20.26 11.10 -0.51
N HIS A 584 20.53 12.01 -1.44
CA HIS A 584 21.88 12.34 -1.89
C HIS A 584 22.76 12.86 -0.75
N PHE A 585 22.20 13.72 0.10
CA PHE A 585 22.88 14.28 1.28
C PHE A 585 22.75 13.38 2.50
N VAL A 586 23.42 12.23 2.46
CA VAL A 586 23.23 11.15 3.45
C VAL A 586 23.35 11.62 4.91
N LEU A 587 24.36 12.47 5.17
CA LEU A 587 24.64 13.01 6.50
C LEU A 587 23.49 13.90 7.02
N SER A 588 22.81 14.62 6.14
CA SER A 588 21.71 15.52 6.49
C SER A 588 20.40 14.78 6.70
N TYR A 589 20.15 13.73 5.91
CA TYR A 589 18.93 12.93 6.00
C TYR A 589 18.94 12.00 7.21
N GLN A 590 20.08 11.35 7.47
CA GLN A 590 20.21 10.28 8.48
C GLN A 590 21.51 10.42 9.29
N PRO A 591 21.69 11.49 10.09
CA PRO A 591 22.97 11.80 10.73
C PRO A 591 23.48 10.71 11.66
N GLY A 592 22.59 10.06 12.44
CA GLY A 592 22.97 8.98 13.35
C GLY A 592 23.48 7.74 12.61
N ARG A 593 22.70 7.25 11.63
CA ARG A 593 23.07 6.13 10.75
C ARG A 593 24.37 6.43 9.99
N ALA A 594 24.51 7.66 9.50
CA ALA A 594 25.69 8.11 8.79
C ALA A 594 26.95 8.16 9.69
N LEU A 595 26.82 8.61 10.94
CA LEU A 595 27.92 8.62 11.89
C LEU A 595 28.38 7.19 12.23
N THR A 596 27.45 6.25 12.38
CA THR A 596 27.78 4.83 12.57
C THR A 596 28.57 4.28 11.40
N MET A 597 28.09 4.50 10.16
CA MET A 597 28.81 4.10 8.94
C MET A 597 30.22 4.74 8.87
N PHE A 598 30.33 6.04 9.13
CA PHE A 598 31.61 6.75 9.13
C PHE A 598 32.58 6.21 10.19
N SER A 599 32.07 5.91 11.39
CA SER A 599 32.88 5.34 12.47
C SER A 599 33.43 3.96 12.09
N SER A 600 32.63 3.10 11.45
CA SER A 600 33.09 1.82 10.90
C SER A 600 34.21 2.01 9.88
N PHE A 601 34.04 2.96 8.94
CA PHE A 601 35.08 3.26 7.94
C PHE A 601 36.43 3.62 8.58
N ILE A 602 36.42 4.56 9.53
CA ILE A 602 37.61 5.04 10.25
C ILE A 602 38.27 3.91 11.05
N ASN A 603 37.48 3.09 11.73
CA ASN A 603 37.99 1.98 12.55
C ASN A 603 38.45 0.77 11.74
N GLY A 604 38.28 0.78 10.42
CA GLY A 604 38.64 -0.35 9.58
C GLY A 604 37.72 -1.57 9.73
N THR A 605 36.51 -1.36 10.23
CA THR A 605 35.50 -2.42 10.45
C THR A 605 34.32 -2.23 9.51
N LEU A 606 33.54 -3.30 9.30
CA LEU A 606 32.27 -3.18 8.58
C LEU A 606 31.17 -2.60 9.49
N PRO A 607 30.06 -2.09 8.92
CA PRO A 607 28.88 -1.70 9.70
C PRO A 607 28.35 -2.87 10.56
N PRO A 608 27.76 -2.57 11.74
CA PRO A 608 27.40 -3.59 12.73
C PRO A 608 26.30 -4.54 12.24
N HIS A 609 26.51 -5.85 12.42
CA HIS A 609 25.58 -6.93 12.01
C HIS A 609 24.49 -7.26 13.04
N LEU A 610 24.68 -6.90 14.31
CA LEU A 610 23.83 -7.33 15.41
C LEU A 610 22.95 -6.18 15.89
N HIS A 611 21.72 -6.55 16.26
CA HIS A 611 20.70 -5.70 16.86
C HIS A 611 20.96 -5.47 18.35
#